data_AF-A0A970I4P5-F1
#
_entry.id   AF-A0A970I4P5-F1
#
_cell.length_a   1.000
_cell.length_b   1.000
_cell.length_c   1.000
_cell.angle_alpha   90.00
_cell.angle_beta   90.00
_cell.angle_gamma   90.00
#
_symmetry.space_group_name_H-M   'P 1'
#
loop_
_entity.id
_entity.type
_entity.pdbx_description
1 polymer ?
#
loop_
_entity_poly.entity_id
_entity_poly.type
_entity_poly.pdbx_seq_one_letter_code
_entity_poly.pdbx_strand_id
1 'polypeptide(L)'
;MQTGSNISDGVVFYNGELFEFRGGSVQNACRVFEESEMREFEDGTTKVVFNRRWIGFGTSPGKSIDWSSFVRIKSAKQLTADVNELMGKVVPVGAIMMWAGSAAELPDGYALCNGQNGTPDLRSRFVVGLNPSDGDYDTIGKTGGAKTVTLTEAQMPSHSHGGTTSLDGNHTHSYSKASTIGRRGKDNGSFDYVSVSSAATSTAGAHTHTFTTGAKGGGQAHENRPPYYVLAFIQFKGI
;
A
#
# COMPACT_ATOMS: atom_id res chain seq x y z
N MET A 1 9.32 -20.41 47.63
CA MET A 1 8.06 -19.68 47.36
C MET A 1 7.76 -18.84 48.60
N GLN A 2 7.23 -17.62 48.45
CA GLN A 2 6.85 -16.81 49.62
C GLN A 2 5.44 -17.18 50.06
N THR A 3 5.27 -17.53 51.33
CA THR A 3 3.97 -17.79 51.95
C THR A 3 3.88 -16.93 53.21
N GLY A 4 3.13 -15.83 53.14
CA GLY A 4 3.10 -14.82 54.20
C GLY A 4 4.48 -14.18 54.42
N SER A 5 4.99 -14.27 55.64
CA SER A 5 6.30 -13.75 56.06
C SER A 5 7.44 -14.77 55.91
N ASN A 6 7.22 -15.94 55.29
CA ASN A 6 8.24 -16.97 55.12
C ASN A 6 8.58 -17.23 53.66
N ILE A 7 9.84 -17.52 53.37
CA ILE A 7 10.29 -18.10 52.09
C ILE A 7 10.59 -19.58 52.31
N SER A 8 10.09 -20.46 51.44
CA SER A 8 10.49 -21.88 51.44
C SER A 8 11.92 -22.09 50.96
N ASP A 9 12.49 -23.23 51.28
CA ASP A 9 13.75 -23.70 50.70
C ASP A 9 13.70 -23.73 49.16
N GLY A 10 14.88 -23.68 48.55
CA GLY A 10 15.05 -23.67 47.12
C GLY A 10 16.52 -23.62 46.71
N VAL A 11 16.80 -22.96 45.60
CA VAL A 11 18.13 -22.84 45.02
C VAL A 11 18.33 -21.41 44.54
N VAL A 12 19.52 -20.85 44.74
CA VAL A 12 19.91 -19.53 44.25
C VAL A 12 21.24 -19.60 43.52
N PHE A 13 21.45 -18.69 42.58
CA PHE A 13 22.73 -18.53 41.88
C PHE A 13 23.38 -17.23 42.34
N TYR A 14 24.63 -17.30 42.79
CA TYR A 14 25.35 -16.15 43.32
C TYR A 14 26.86 -16.28 43.02
N ASN A 15 27.47 -15.21 42.49
CA ASN A 15 28.90 -15.15 42.17
C ASN A 15 29.43 -16.34 41.35
N GLY A 16 28.66 -16.82 40.37
CA GLY A 16 29.10 -17.91 39.49
C GLY A 16 28.81 -19.32 40.01
N GLU A 17 28.22 -19.46 41.20
CA GLU A 17 27.96 -20.75 41.85
C GLU A 17 26.47 -20.92 42.21
N LEU A 18 26.02 -22.16 42.18
CA LEU A 18 24.67 -22.57 42.59
C LEU A 18 24.70 -22.98 44.07
N PHE A 19 23.88 -22.35 44.90
CA PHE A 19 23.73 -22.67 46.32
C PHE A 19 22.34 -23.21 46.63
N GLU A 20 22.26 -24.20 47.51
CA GLU A 20 21.03 -24.50 48.23
C GLU A 20 20.61 -23.22 48.99
N PHE A 21 19.34 -22.86 48.87
CA PHE A 21 18.74 -21.80 49.66
C PHE A 21 17.91 -22.40 50.77
N ARG A 22 18.28 -22.13 52.02
CA ARG A 22 17.50 -22.50 53.19
C ARG A 22 16.66 -21.30 53.62
N GLY A 23 15.35 -21.49 53.50
CA GLY A 23 14.33 -20.50 53.75
C GLY A 23 14.08 -20.25 55.24
N GLY A 24 13.02 -19.49 55.50
CA GLY A 24 12.64 -19.02 56.83
C GLY A 24 11.94 -17.67 56.77
N SER A 25 11.87 -16.99 57.91
CA SER A 25 11.30 -15.65 58.00
C SER A 25 12.05 -14.67 57.10
N VAL A 26 11.31 -13.94 56.26
CA VAL A 26 11.85 -12.96 55.33
C VAL A 26 12.69 -11.92 56.07
N GLN A 27 13.91 -11.70 55.58
CA GLN A 27 14.80 -10.62 56.00
C GLN A 27 15.29 -9.84 54.77
N ASN A 28 15.83 -8.64 54.99
CA ASN A 28 16.39 -7.82 53.92
C ASN A 28 17.73 -8.35 53.40
N ALA A 29 18.41 -9.19 54.19
CA ALA A 29 19.74 -9.69 53.89
C ALA A 29 19.82 -11.21 53.98
N CYS A 30 20.62 -11.78 53.09
CA CYS A 30 21.08 -13.15 53.11
C CYS A 30 22.59 -13.19 53.32
N ARG A 31 23.12 -14.36 53.65
CA ARG A 31 24.56 -14.62 53.66
C ARG A 31 24.84 -16.06 53.27
N VAL A 32 26.08 -16.32 52.89
CA VAL A 32 26.60 -17.69 52.76
C VAL A 32 26.91 -18.20 54.17
N PHE A 33 26.33 -19.35 54.50
CA PHE A 33 26.65 -20.15 55.67
C PHE A 33 27.61 -21.26 55.25
N GLU A 34 28.52 -21.64 56.13
CA GLU A 34 29.46 -22.73 55.93
C GLU A 34 29.50 -23.57 57.20
N GLU A 35 29.35 -24.88 57.04
CA GLU A 35 29.44 -25.86 58.12
C GLU A 35 30.41 -26.97 57.72
N SER A 36 31.34 -27.25 58.61
CA SER A 36 32.34 -28.31 58.43
C SER A 36 31.85 -29.58 59.10
N GLU A 37 31.77 -30.68 58.33
CA GLU A 37 31.48 -31.98 58.89
C GLU A 37 32.78 -32.68 59.30
N MET A 38 32.88 -32.98 60.59
CA MET A 38 34.01 -33.67 61.19
C MET A 38 33.72 -35.17 61.27
N ARG A 39 34.66 -36.01 60.84
CA ARG A 39 34.58 -37.47 61.02
C ARG A 39 35.85 -37.99 61.65
N GLU A 40 35.68 -39.04 62.45
CA GLU A 40 36.79 -39.81 63.02
C GLU A 40 37.31 -40.82 61.98
N PHE A 41 38.62 -40.90 61.85
CA PHE A 41 39.34 -41.80 60.95
C PHE A 41 39.86 -43.03 61.72
N GLU A 42 40.28 -44.09 61.03
CA GLU A 42 40.75 -45.33 61.66
C GLU A 42 41.97 -45.15 62.58
N ASP A 43 42.71 -44.04 62.43
CA ASP A 43 43.81 -43.63 63.31
C ASP A 43 43.34 -42.94 64.61
N GLY A 44 42.03 -42.85 64.85
CA GLY A 44 41.41 -42.17 65.99
C GLY A 44 41.43 -40.63 65.89
N THR A 45 41.92 -40.06 64.78
CA THR A 45 41.94 -38.61 64.58
C THR A 45 40.64 -38.13 63.95
N THR A 46 40.14 -36.98 64.40
CA THR A 46 38.99 -36.32 63.77
C THR A 46 39.49 -35.27 62.77
N LYS A 47 39.01 -35.33 61.53
CA LYS A 47 39.33 -34.33 60.49
C LYS A 47 38.05 -33.83 59.82
N VAL A 48 38.12 -32.61 59.30
CA VAL A 48 37.06 -32.08 58.43
C VAL A 48 37.07 -32.86 57.13
N VAL A 49 35.92 -33.45 56.77
CA VAL A 49 35.81 -34.30 55.57
C VAL A 49 35.13 -33.56 54.42
N PHE A 50 34.17 -32.68 54.71
CA PHE A 50 33.60 -31.78 53.72
C PHE A 50 32.99 -30.54 54.37
N ASN A 51 33.02 -29.42 53.65
CA ASN A 51 32.30 -28.21 54.00
C ASN A 51 31.03 -28.13 53.17
N ARG A 52 29.90 -27.88 53.83
CA ARG A 52 28.64 -27.56 53.15
C ARG A 52 28.43 -26.07 53.19
N ARG A 53 28.14 -25.48 52.03
CA ARG A 53 27.80 -24.08 51.89
C ARG A 53 26.39 -23.93 51.37
N TRP A 54 25.64 -23.02 51.97
CA TRP A 54 24.27 -22.68 51.54
C TRP A 54 24.01 -21.21 51.79
N ILE A 55 23.01 -20.66 51.12
CA ILE A 55 22.55 -19.30 51.36
C ILE A 55 21.28 -19.37 52.20
N GLY A 56 21.15 -18.48 53.17
CA GLY A 56 19.93 -18.31 53.94
C GLY A 56 19.82 -16.89 54.46
N PHE A 57 18.70 -16.57 55.11
CA PHE A 57 18.50 -15.26 55.71
C PHE A 57 19.48 -15.01 56.86
N GLY A 58 20.07 -13.81 56.88
CA GLY A 58 20.98 -13.38 57.92
C GLY A 58 21.97 -12.32 57.44
N THR A 59 22.53 -11.59 58.41
CA THR A 59 23.53 -10.56 58.16
C THR A 59 24.94 -11.08 58.42
N SER A 60 25.88 -10.75 57.55
CA SER A 60 27.33 -10.89 57.77
C SER A 60 28.01 -9.54 57.52
N PRO A 61 28.80 -9.01 58.47
CA PRO A 61 29.56 -7.78 58.25
C PRO A 61 30.40 -7.87 56.96
N GLY A 62 30.20 -6.91 56.05
CA GLY A 62 30.92 -6.82 54.76
C GLY A 62 30.62 -7.92 53.73
N LYS A 63 29.75 -8.89 54.03
CA LYS A 63 29.42 -10.04 53.15
C LYS A 63 27.92 -10.34 53.06
N SER A 64 27.08 -9.41 53.52
CA SER A 64 25.62 -9.54 53.40
C SER A 64 25.21 -9.37 51.94
N ILE A 65 24.29 -10.20 51.49
CA ILE A 65 23.70 -10.19 50.16
C ILE A 65 22.31 -9.59 50.31
N ASP A 66 21.99 -8.52 49.58
CA ASP A 66 20.64 -7.95 49.60
C ASP A 66 19.65 -8.96 49.02
N TRP A 67 18.62 -9.32 49.80
CA TRP A 67 17.58 -10.26 49.33
C TRP A 67 16.87 -9.74 48.09
N SER A 68 16.70 -8.41 47.97
CA SER A 68 16.04 -7.79 46.82
C SER A 68 16.87 -7.87 45.53
N SER A 69 18.17 -8.21 45.62
CA SER A 69 19.01 -8.44 44.45
C SER A 69 18.73 -9.78 43.75
N PHE A 70 18.09 -10.73 44.44
CA PHE A 70 17.67 -11.99 43.84
C PHE A 70 16.39 -11.80 43.03
N VAL A 71 16.44 -12.18 41.76
CA VAL A 71 15.29 -12.11 40.85
C VAL A 71 14.78 -13.52 40.55
N ARG A 72 13.47 -13.71 40.57
CA ARG A 72 12.86 -14.96 40.07
C ARG A 72 12.98 -15.02 38.55
N ILE A 73 13.64 -16.05 38.06
CA ILE A 73 13.69 -16.34 36.63
C ILE A 73 12.36 -16.97 36.22
N LYS A 74 11.74 -16.46 35.15
CA LYS A 74 10.57 -17.09 34.53
C LYS A 74 11.00 -18.40 33.89
N SER A 75 10.18 -19.44 34.00
CA SER A 75 10.40 -20.68 33.25
C SER A 75 10.39 -20.41 31.75
N ALA A 76 11.04 -21.26 30.95
CA ALA A 76 10.99 -21.18 29.49
C ALA A 76 9.54 -21.12 28.97
N LYS A 77 8.64 -21.90 29.58
CA LYS A 77 7.20 -21.89 29.27
C LYS A 77 6.54 -20.52 29.51
N GLN A 78 6.89 -19.85 30.61
CA GLN A 78 6.36 -18.52 30.93
C GLN A 78 6.93 -17.46 29.97
N LEU A 79 8.23 -17.53 29.66
CA LEU A 79 8.85 -16.64 28.69
C LEU A 79 8.22 -16.76 27.31
N THR A 80 7.98 -17.98 26.82
CA THR A 80 7.28 -18.19 25.55
C THR A 80 5.86 -17.60 25.57
N ALA A 81 5.13 -17.77 26.68
CA ALA A 81 3.80 -17.19 26.81
C ALA A 81 3.83 -15.65 26.81
N ASP A 82 4.76 -15.03 27.55
CA ASP A 82 4.91 -13.56 27.57
C ASP A 82 5.27 -13.01 26.19
N VAL A 83 6.17 -13.69 25.45
CA VAL A 83 6.56 -13.28 24.09
C VAL A 83 5.35 -13.33 23.17
N ASN A 84 4.56 -14.40 23.21
CA ASN A 84 3.37 -14.51 22.37
C ASN A 84 2.31 -13.45 22.73
N GLU A 85 2.12 -13.17 24.02
CA GLU A 85 1.22 -12.09 24.47
C GLU A 85 1.71 -10.72 23.98
N LEU A 86 3.01 -10.45 24.08
CA LEU A 86 3.60 -9.21 23.60
C LEU A 86 3.44 -9.06 22.09
N MET A 87 3.69 -10.12 21.31
CA MET A 87 3.52 -10.10 19.86
C MET A 87 2.07 -9.78 19.46
N GLY A 88 1.08 -10.33 20.17
CA GLY A 88 -0.33 -10.01 19.96
C GLY A 88 -0.72 -8.56 20.32
N LYS A 89 0.02 -7.91 21.24
CA LYS A 89 -0.18 -6.49 21.58
C LYS A 89 0.50 -5.54 20.60
N VAL A 90 1.62 -5.94 19.99
CA VAL A 90 2.37 -5.11 19.04
C VAL A 90 1.69 -5.11 17.67
N VAL A 91 1.27 -6.29 17.18
CA VAL A 91 0.53 -6.41 15.93
C VAL A 91 -0.75 -7.20 16.19
N PRO A 92 -1.93 -6.57 16.16
CA PRO A 92 -3.17 -7.29 16.38
C PRO A 92 -3.46 -8.23 15.20
N VAL A 93 -4.03 -9.40 15.49
CA VAL A 93 -4.52 -10.32 14.45
C VAL A 93 -5.51 -9.57 13.55
N GLY A 94 -5.34 -9.68 12.23
CA GLY A 94 -6.12 -8.95 11.24
C GLY A 94 -5.46 -7.66 10.73
N ALA A 95 -4.40 -7.17 11.39
CA ALA A 95 -3.63 -6.02 10.90
C ALA A 95 -3.06 -6.27 9.51
N ILE A 96 -3.17 -5.26 8.64
CA ILE A 96 -2.68 -5.31 7.26
C ILE A 96 -1.48 -4.39 7.12
N MET A 97 -0.43 -4.88 6.48
CA MET A 97 0.80 -4.13 6.23
C MET A 97 1.23 -4.22 4.78
N MET A 98 1.99 -3.21 4.34
CA MET A 98 2.67 -3.23 3.04
C MET A 98 3.97 -4.03 3.16
N TRP A 99 4.21 -4.92 2.20
CA TRP A 99 5.35 -5.83 2.17
C TRP A 99 6.12 -5.71 0.86
N ALA A 100 7.43 -5.48 0.99
CA ALA A 100 8.35 -5.31 -0.14
C ALA A 100 9.13 -6.60 -0.48
N GLY A 101 9.05 -7.63 0.36
CA GLY A 101 9.71 -8.91 0.11
C GLY A 101 8.90 -9.80 -0.84
N SER A 102 9.38 -11.04 -0.99
CA SER A 102 8.72 -12.04 -1.84
C SER A 102 7.33 -12.40 -1.31
N ALA A 103 6.35 -12.49 -2.22
CA ALA A 103 5.01 -12.99 -1.90
C ALA A 103 4.97 -14.52 -1.70
N ALA A 104 6.04 -15.23 -2.08
CA ALA A 104 6.19 -16.67 -1.85
C ALA A 104 6.84 -16.99 -0.50
N GLU A 105 7.50 -16.02 0.13
CA GLU A 105 8.25 -16.18 1.38
C GLU A 105 7.74 -15.15 2.39
N LEU A 106 6.54 -15.39 2.90
CA LEU A 106 5.94 -14.54 3.91
C LEU A 106 6.57 -14.82 5.28
N PRO A 107 6.76 -13.78 6.13
CA PRO A 107 7.15 -14.01 7.52
C PRO A 107 6.12 -14.89 8.25
N ASP A 108 6.60 -15.64 9.24
CA ASP A 108 5.74 -16.52 10.04
C ASP A 108 4.57 -15.75 10.67
N GLY A 109 3.39 -16.37 10.64
CA GLY A 109 2.15 -15.78 11.12
C GLY A 109 1.53 -14.74 10.18
N TYR A 110 1.99 -14.61 8.93
CA TYR A 110 1.36 -13.75 7.92
C TYR A 110 0.73 -14.53 6.77
N ALA A 111 -0.32 -13.95 6.20
CA ALA A 111 -0.94 -14.43 4.96
C ALA A 111 -1.09 -13.29 3.96
N LEU A 112 -1.04 -13.61 2.66
CA LEU A 112 -1.26 -12.63 1.60
C LEU A 112 -2.73 -12.16 1.60
N CYS A 113 -2.97 -10.86 1.40
CA CYS A 113 -4.31 -10.31 1.19
C CYS A 113 -4.81 -10.60 -0.23
N ASN A 114 -5.14 -11.87 -0.50
CA ASN A 114 -5.55 -12.38 -1.81
C ASN A 114 -6.95 -13.04 -1.80
N GLY A 115 -7.73 -12.87 -0.73
CA GLY A 115 -9.05 -13.50 -0.57
C GLY A 115 -9.02 -14.93 0.00
N GLN A 116 -7.84 -15.51 0.21
CA GLN A 116 -7.68 -16.85 0.81
C GLN A 116 -7.36 -16.73 2.31
N ASN A 117 -7.49 -17.83 3.06
CA ASN A 117 -7.19 -17.85 4.51
C ASN A 117 -7.95 -16.80 5.34
N GLY A 118 -9.13 -16.39 4.85
CA GLY A 118 -9.96 -15.36 5.46
C GLY A 118 -9.36 -13.94 5.40
N THR A 119 -8.42 -13.68 4.50
CA THR A 119 -7.90 -12.32 4.23
C THR A 119 -8.79 -11.60 3.21
N PRO A 120 -8.86 -10.27 3.20
CA PRO A 120 -9.45 -9.53 2.07
C PRO A 120 -8.61 -9.69 0.80
N ASP A 121 -9.21 -9.55 -0.39
CA ASP A 121 -8.46 -9.48 -1.65
C ASP A 121 -8.11 -8.02 -1.96
N LEU A 122 -6.86 -7.63 -1.66
CA LEU A 122 -6.34 -6.29 -1.89
C LEU A 122 -5.43 -6.22 -3.12
N ARG A 123 -5.34 -7.28 -3.91
CA ARG A 123 -4.52 -7.29 -5.13
C ARG A 123 -5.06 -6.26 -6.12
N SER A 124 -4.16 -5.41 -6.63
CA SER A 124 -4.49 -4.34 -7.58
C SER A 124 -5.54 -3.33 -7.07
N ARG A 125 -5.60 -3.11 -5.75
CA ARG A 125 -6.47 -2.11 -5.12
C ARG A 125 -5.66 -0.94 -4.56
N PHE A 126 -6.25 0.25 -4.63
CA PHE A 126 -5.86 1.37 -3.78
C PHE A 126 -6.72 1.35 -2.53
N VAL A 127 -6.10 1.47 -1.35
CA VAL A 127 -6.80 1.47 -0.06
C VAL A 127 -7.28 2.88 0.25
N VAL A 128 -8.56 3.00 0.60
CA VAL A 128 -9.20 4.23 1.08
C VAL A 128 -9.65 4.02 2.52
N GLY A 129 -9.58 5.08 3.33
CA GLY A 129 -9.98 5.03 4.73
C GLY A 129 -11.49 4.85 4.88
N LEU A 130 -11.90 4.04 5.85
CA LEU A 130 -13.29 3.91 6.28
C LEU A 130 -13.83 5.29 6.71
N ASN A 131 -14.95 5.71 6.13
CA ASN A 131 -15.66 6.93 6.51
C ASN A 131 -17.15 6.61 6.67
N PRO A 132 -17.64 6.41 7.91
CA PRO A 132 -19.05 6.07 8.16
C PRO A 132 -20.07 7.09 7.66
N SER A 133 -19.64 8.32 7.37
CA SER A 133 -20.50 9.40 6.87
C SER A 133 -20.54 9.48 5.34
N ASP A 134 -19.79 8.63 4.64
CA ASP A 134 -19.69 8.61 3.18
C ASP A 134 -20.21 7.27 2.64
N GLY A 135 -21.29 7.31 1.86
CA GLY A 135 -21.94 6.11 1.33
C GLY A 135 -21.04 5.23 0.46
N ASP A 136 -19.95 5.76 -0.10
CA ASP A 136 -18.99 4.96 -0.89
C ASP A 136 -17.99 4.23 0.02
N TYR A 137 -17.74 4.74 1.23
CA TYR A 137 -16.67 4.29 2.13
C TYR A 137 -17.14 3.95 3.56
N ASP A 138 -18.45 3.80 3.78
CA ASP A 138 -19.07 3.56 5.09
C ASP A 138 -18.83 2.17 5.69
N THR A 139 -18.39 1.20 4.87
CA THR A 139 -18.31 -0.21 5.24
C THR A 139 -17.00 -0.82 4.73
N ILE A 140 -16.33 -1.59 5.60
CA ILE A 140 -15.11 -2.32 5.24
C ILE A 140 -15.41 -3.31 4.11
N GLY A 141 -14.55 -3.31 3.09
CA GLY A 141 -14.64 -4.23 1.96
C GLY A 141 -15.44 -3.71 0.76
N LYS A 142 -16.05 -2.51 0.84
CA LYS A 142 -16.56 -1.83 -0.36
C LYS A 142 -15.42 -1.62 -1.35
N THR A 143 -15.73 -1.79 -2.64
CA THR A 143 -14.76 -1.63 -3.73
C THR A 143 -15.35 -0.78 -4.84
N GLY A 144 -14.48 -0.11 -5.61
CA GLY A 144 -14.88 0.74 -6.72
C GLY A 144 -13.66 1.22 -7.50
N GLY A 145 -13.88 2.26 -8.30
CA GLY A 145 -12.86 2.88 -9.15
C GLY A 145 -12.58 2.12 -10.45
N ALA A 146 -11.84 2.76 -11.34
CA ALA A 146 -11.46 2.23 -12.64
C ALA A 146 -10.00 2.54 -12.95
N LYS A 147 -9.30 1.56 -13.56
CA LYS A 147 -7.91 1.71 -14.02
C LYS A 147 -7.82 2.71 -15.17
N THR A 148 -8.77 2.65 -16.09
CA THR A 148 -8.88 3.51 -17.26
C THR A 148 -10.30 4.02 -17.39
N VAL A 149 -10.47 5.21 -17.96
CA VAL A 149 -11.78 5.85 -18.15
C VAL A 149 -11.98 6.21 -19.62
N THR A 150 -13.10 5.79 -20.18
CA THR A 150 -13.57 6.25 -21.50
C THR A 150 -14.56 7.38 -21.29
N LEU A 151 -14.33 8.52 -21.94
CA LEU A 151 -15.25 9.65 -21.89
C LEU A 151 -16.54 9.32 -22.65
N THR A 152 -17.67 9.66 -22.02
CA THR A 152 -18.99 9.61 -22.65
C THR A 152 -19.31 10.96 -23.30
N GLU A 153 -20.30 10.97 -24.20
CA GLU A 153 -20.79 12.21 -24.82
C GLU A 153 -21.25 13.24 -23.77
N ALA A 154 -21.85 12.79 -22.67
CA ALA A 154 -22.28 13.67 -21.57
C ALA A 154 -21.11 14.33 -20.81
N GLN A 155 -19.90 13.79 -20.94
CA GLN A 155 -18.68 14.34 -20.32
C GLN A 155 -17.89 15.24 -21.28
N MET A 156 -18.35 15.40 -22.53
CA MET A 156 -17.76 16.33 -23.49
C MET A 156 -18.24 17.76 -23.20
N PRO A 157 -17.34 18.75 -23.15
CA PRO A 157 -17.75 20.15 -23.10
C PRO A 157 -18.60 20.54 -24.31
N SER A 158 -19.52 21.50 -24.11
CA SER A 158 -20.25 22.13 -25.21
C SER A 158 -19.26 22.73 -26.20
N HIS A 159 -19.43 22.40 -27.47
CA HIS A 159 -18.60 22.87 -28.58
C HIS A 159 -19.46 23.08 -29.83
N SER A 160 -18.92 23.82 -30.80
CA SER A 160 -19.59 24.06 -32.07
C SER A 160 -18.63 23.89 -33.23
N HIS A 161 -19.19 23.62 -34.41
CA HIS A 161 -18.46 23.58 -35.65
C HIS A 161 -18.95 24.73 -36.55
N GLY A 162 -18.01 25.56 -36.99
CA GLY A 162 -18.28 26.63 -37.95
C GLY A 162 -17.66 26.34 -39.31
N GLY A 163 -18.25 26.93 -40.34
CA GLY A 163 -17.72 26.91 -41.69
C GLY A 163 -18.49 27.86 -42.59
N THR A 164 -17.86 28.27 -43.68
CA THR A 164 -18.51 29.02 -44.76
C THR A 164 -18.42 28.21 -46.04
N THR A 165 -19.43 28.35 -46.88
CA THR A 165 -19.37 27.90 -48.27
C THR A 165 -19.09 29.11 -49.16
N SER A 166 -18.54 28.90 -50.37
CA SER A 166 -18.31 30.01 -51.31
C SER A 166 -19.59 30.79 -51.59
N LEU A 167 -19.44 32.09 -51.87
CA LEU A 167 -20.53 33.04 -52.11
C LEU A 167 -21.06 33.02 -53.55
N ASP A 168 -20.45 32.23 -54.43
CA ASP A 168 -20.75 32.25 -55.86
C ASP A 168 -22.06 31.52 -56.14
N GLY A 169 -23.17 32.19 -55.81
CA GLY A 169 -24.49 31.84 -56.27
C GLY A 169 -24.64 32.05 -57.78
N ASN A 170 -25.86 32.40 -58.19
CA ASN A 170 -26.26 32.58 -59.58
C ASN A 170 -25.38 33.65 -60.29
N HIS A 171 -24.47 33.24 -61.17
CA HIS A 171 -23.59 34.14 -61.94
C HIS A 171 -23.75 33.97 -63.46
N THR A 172 -23.37 35.02 -64.21
CA THR A 172 -23.35 35.06 -65.69
C THR A 172 -21.95 35.38 -66.19
N HIS A 173 -21.57 34.86 -67.36
CA HIS A 173 -20.35 35.26 -68.07
C HIS A 173 -20.67 36.20 -69.23
N SER A 174 -19.85 37.24 -69.40
CA SER A 174 -19.93 38.14 -70.55
C SER A 174 -18.99 37.68 -71.65
N TYR A 175 -19.46 37.67 -72.89
CA TYR A 175 -18.64 37.38 -74.06
C TYR A 175 -19.00 38.29 -75.24
N SER A 176 -18.04 38.50 -76.13
CA SER A 176 -18.23 39.27 -77.34
C SER A 176 -18.60 38.34 -78.49
N LYS A 177 -19.72 38.62 -79.18
CA LYS A 177 -20.10 37.93 -80.41
C LYS A 177 -19.83 38.84 -81.60
N ALA A 178 -18.94 38.38 -82.48
CA ALA A 178 -18.72 38.97 -83.79
C ALA A 178 -19.66 38.32 -84.82
N SER A 179 -20.36 39.12 -85.61
CA SER A 179 -21.17 38.65 -86.72
C SER A 179 -21.00 39.57 -87.93
N THR A 180 -20.80 38.97 -89.09
CA THR A 180 -20.72 39.69 -90.36
C THR A 180 -22.11 40.16 -90.75
N ILE A 181 -22.33 41.47 -90.73
CA ILE A 181 -23.64 42.11 -91.02
C ILE A 181 -23.77 42.53 -92.47
N GLY A 182 -22.70 42.40 -93.25
CA GLY A 182 -22.72 42.66 -94.67
C GLY A 182 -21.36 42.40 -95.32
N ARG A 183 -21.38 42.03 -96.59
CA ARG A 183 -20.20 41.92 -97.43
C ARG A 183 -20.35 42.90 -98.58
N ARG A 184 -19.36 43.78 -98.78
CA ARG A 184 -19.26 44.57 -100.00
C ARG A 184 -18.10 44.03 -100.83
N GLY A 185 -18.42 43.50 -101.99
CA GLY A 185 -17.45 43.16 -103.02
C GLY A 185 -17.70 44.01 -104.26
N LYS A 186 -16.72 44.83 -104.63
CA LYS A 186 -16.48 45.22 -106.02
C LYS A 186 -14.99 45.13 -106.28
N ASP A 187 -14.66 44.44 -107.37
CA ASP A 187 -13.37 44.16 -107.98
C ASP A 187 -12.10 44.63 -107.24
N ASN A 188 -11.27 43.64 -106.88
CA ASN A 188 -9.94 43.75 -106.25
C ASN A 188 -9.88 43.80 -104.70
N GLY A 189 -10.80 43.10 -104.02
CA GLY A 189 -10.68 42.74 -102.60
C GLY A 189 -12.02 42.79 -101.86
N SER A 190 -12.39 41.71 -101.17
CA SER A 190 -13.61 41.65 -100.36
C SER A 190 -13.30 42.04 -98.92
N PHE A 191 -14.06 42.99 -98.37
CA PHE A 191 -14.01 43.35 -96.94
C PHE A 191 -15.35 43.04 -96.26
N ASP A 192 -15.29 42.37 -95.10
CA ASP A 192 -16.46 42.03 -94.28
C ASP A 192 -16.73 43.14 -93.26
N TYR A 193 -17.97 43.65 -93.22
CA TYR A 193 -18.41 44.51 -92.14
C TYR A 193 -18.80 43.64 -90.94
N VAL A 194 -17.97 43.67 -89.90
CA VAL A 194 -18.18 42.89 -88.68
C VAL A 194 -18.77 43.80 -87.61
N SER A 195 -19.95 43.43 -87.11
CA SER A 195 -20.47 43.99 -85.87
C SER A 195 -19.99 43.15 -84.70
N VAL A 196 -19.51 43.81 -83.64
CA VAL A 196 -19.18 43.16 -82.36
C VAL A 196 -20.17 43.65 -81.32
N SER A 197 -20.85 42.72 -80.67
CA SER A 197 -21.81 43.01 -79.60
C SER A 197 -21.47 42.20 -78.35
N SER A 198 -21.76 42.78 -77.19
CA SER A 198 -21.59 42.10 -75.90
C SER A 198 -22.87 41.33 -75.57
N ALA A 199 -22.73 40.06 -75.21
CA ALA A 199 -23.81 39.21 -74.73
C ALA A 199 -23.42 38.56 -73.39
N ALA A 200 -24.41 38.22 -72.59
CA ALA A 200 -24.22 37.46 -71.35
C ALA A 200 -24.78 36.04 -71.54
N THR A 201 -24.15 35.06 -70.91
CA THR A 201 -24.75 33.73 -70.75
C THR A 201 -26.01 33.82 -69.88
N SER A 202 -26.90 32.84 -69.99
CA SER A 202 -27.93 32.65 -68.96
C SER A 202 -27.27 32.40 -67.60
N THR A 203 -27.97 32.73 -66.53
CA THR A 203 -27.42 32.54 -65.18
C THR A 203 -27.32 31.06 -64.82
N ALA A 204 -26.21 30.67 -64.21
CA ALA A 204 -26.03 29.32 -63.69
C ALA A 204 -27.01 29.10 -62.53
N GLY A 205 -28.09 28.36 -62.79
CA GLY A 205 -29.25 28.22 -61.91
C GLY A 205 -28.95 27.78 -60.46
N ALA A 206 -29.98 27.82 -59.62
CA ALA A 206 -29.86 27.54 -58.19
C ALA A 206 -29.12 26.21 -57.93
N HIS A 207 -28.04 26.28 -57.16
CA HIS A 207 -27.26 25.13 -56.73
C HIS A 207 -26.96 25.21 -55.23
N THR A 208 -26.59 24.09 -54.64
CA THR A 208 -26.36 23.96 -53.20
C THR A 208 -24.89 23.74 -52.90
N HIS A 209 -24.34 24.49 -51.95
CA HIS A 209 -23.06 24.16 -51.35
C HIS A 209 -23.27 23.24 -50.14
N THR A 210 -22.53 22.12 -50.11
CA THR A 210 -22.54 21.24 -48.94
C THR A 210 -21.35 21.58 -48.05
N PHE A 211 -21.60 21.80 -46.76
CA PHE A 211 -20.58 21.85 -45.73
C PHE A 211 -20.72 20.63 -44.83
N THR A 212 -19.70 19.78 -44.79
CA THR A 212 -19.69 18.56 -43.98
C THR A 212 -18.50 18.61 -43.04
N THR A 213 -18.74 18.40 -41.75
CA THR A 213 -17.67 18.11 -40.78
C THR A 213 -17.55 16.62 -40.56
N GLY A 214 -16.31 16.16 -40.43
CA GLY A 214 -16.04 14.76 -40.06
C GLY A 214 -16.09 14.58 -38.54
N ALA A 215 -16.45 13.38 -38.09
CA ALA A 215 -16.29 13.00 -36.69
C ALA A 215 -14.82 13.12 -36.26
N LYS A 216 -14.60 13.48 -34.99
CA LYS A 216 -13.30 13.56 -34.34
C LYS A 216 -13.40 12.95 -32.95
N GLY A 217 -12.29 12.36 -32.49
CA GLY A 217 -12.25 11.51 -31.30
C GLY A 217 -12.29 10.03 -31.67
N GLY A 218 -11.62 9.21 -30.87
CA GLY A 218 -11.52 7.75 -31.07
C GLY A 218 -12.10 6.92 -29.93
N GLY A 219 -12.73 7.57 -28.94
CA GLY A 219 -13.34 6.89 -27.78
C GLY A 219 -12.37 6.05 -26.94
N GLN A 220 -11.07 6.25 -27.10
CA GLN A 220 -10.07 5.45 -26.39
C GLN A 220 -10.04 5.83 -24.91
N ALA A 221 -9.94 4.83 -24.05
CA ALA A 221 -9.81 5.06 -22.62
C ALA A 221 -8.46 5.71 -22.29
N HIS A 222 -8.44 6.60 -21.31
CA HIS A 222 -7.21 7.16 -20.77
C HIS A 222 -6.87 6.52 -19.42
N GLU A 223 -5.57 6.55 -19.07
CA GLU A 223 -5.08 6.13 -17.76
C GLU A 223 -5.68 7.03 -16.65
N ASN A 224 -6.16 6.40 -15.58
CA ASN A 224 -6.79 7.09 -14.44
C ASN A 224 -5.98 6.91 -13.13
N ARG A 225 -4.90 6.14 -13.17
CA ARG A 225 -4.04 5.95 -11.99
C ARG A 225 -2.99 7.04 -11.89
N PRO A 226 -2.78 7.60 -10.68
CA PRO A 226 -1.55 8.31 -10.37
C PRO A 226 -0.32 7.39 -10.53
N PRO A 227 0.91 7.95 -10.63
CA PRO A 227 2.12 7.16 -10.52
C PRO A 227 2.10 6.29 -9.26
N TYR A 228 2.44 5.00 -9.40
CA TYR A 228 2.34 4.03 -8.31
C TYR A 228 3.57 3.13 -8.22
N TYR A 229 3.79 2.61 -7.01
CA TYR A 229 4.82 1.61 -6.71
C TYR A 229 4.13 0.35 -6.17
N VAL A 230 4.54 -0.83 -6.63
CA VAL A 230 3.87 -2.09 -6.29
C VAL A 230 4.49 -2.71 -5.04
N LEU A 231 3.67 -2.87 -4.01
CA LEU A 231 3.97 -3.65 -2.81
C LEU A 231 2.85 -4.67 -2.58
N ALA A 232 3.17 -5.77 -1.91
CA ALA A 232 2.17 -6.73 -1.49
C ALA A 232 1.43 -6.20 -0.24
N PHE A 233 0.18 -6.62 -0.05
CA PHE A 233 -0.50 -6.50 1.23
C PHE A 233 -0.50 -7.85 1.93
N ILE A 234 -0.05 -7.87 3.19
CA ILE A 234 -0.04 -9.06 4.04
C ILE A 234 -0.85 -8.79 5.30
N GLN A 235 -1.56 -9.79 5.80
CA GLN A 235 -2.35 -9.73 7.02
C GLN A 235 -1.71 -10.60 8.10
N PHE A 236 -1.55 -10.07 9.30
CA PHE A 236 -1.11 -10.86 10.45
C PHE A 236 -2.23 -11.81 10.92
N LYS A 237 -1.90 -13.10 11.06
CA LYS A 237 -2.80 -14.19 11.44
C LYS A 237 -2.51 -14.76 12.84
N GLY A 238 -1.43 -14.31 13.49
CA GLY A 238 -0.93 -14.91 14.73
C GLY A 238 0.12 -15.99 14.46
N ILE A 239 0.92 -16.30 15.49
CA ILE A 239 1.97 -17.32 15.48
C ILE A 239 1.45 -18.55 16.24
#